data_AF-E6XS77-F1
#
_entry.id   AF-E6XS77-F1
#
_cell.length_a   1.000
_cell.length_b   1.000
_cell.length_c   1.000
_cell.angle_alpha   90.00
_cell.angle_beta   90.00
_cell.angle_gamma   90.00
#
_symmetry.space_group_name_H-M   'P 1'
#
loop_
_entity.id
_entity.type
_entity.pdbx_description
1 polymer ?
#
loop_
_entity_poly.entity_id
_entity_poly.type
_entity_poly.pdbx_seq_one_letter_code
_entity_poly.pdbx_strand_id
1 'polypeptide(L)'
;MKIFKVGDTQKAVCESCRSIQDAVFALRDVPFSDGSGLVKNVLVGVCSQCDAVILMPQQSAPAVKKQLDTRKKVVETRVPAHMVDILNLASSTLGASIDFTPALIKFYIHSLSSDMASASRLAQYLESDLAQGRAQKRISLKGDQVSLDLQNIKVNSALQSTTDVMKAVVLKINEDVLVHPKAQVINQLKSVAAAFA
;
A
#
# COMPACT_ATOMS: atom_id res chain seq x y z
N MET A 1 23.49 13.04 6.88
CA MET A 1 22.67 12.31 7.87
C MET A 1 23.58 11.30 8.57
N LYS A 2 23.57 11.22 9.91
CA LYS A 2 24.36 10.24 10.69
C LYS A 2 23.47 9.05 11.07
N ILE A 3 24.00 7.83 10.98
CA ILE A 3 23.33 6.62 11.48
C ILE A 3 23.84 6.34 12.90
N PHE A 4 22.91 6.18 13.84
CA PHE A 4 23.19 5.87 15.24
C PHE A 4 23.05 4.38 15.52
N LYS A 5 23.90 3.87 16.40
CA LYS A 5 23.85 2.51 16.94
C LYS A 5 23.23 2.53 18.34
N VAL A 6 22.72 1.38 18.78
CA VAL A 6 22.36 1.20 20.19
C VAL A 6 23.62 1.41 21.04
N GLY A 7 23.50 2.18 22.11
CA GLY A 7 24.60 2.56 22.99
C GLY A 7 25.35 3.84 22.57
N ASP A 8 25.13 4.37 21.36
CA ASP A 8 25.67 5.69 21.00
C ASP A 8 25.12 6.77 21.95
N THR A 9 25.86 7.85 22.12
CA THR A 9 25.46 8.97 22.98
C THR A 9 25.42 10.30 22.24
N GLN A 10 24.51 11.17 22.67
CA GLN A 10 24.39 12.54 22.18
C GLN A 10 23.77 13.44 23.26
N LYS A 11 24.19 14.71 23.33
CA LYS A 11 23.53 15.69 24.20
C LYS A 11 22.18 16.12 23.63
N ALA A 12 21.16 16.13 24.46
CA ALA A 12 19.83 16.61 24.11
C ALA A 12 19.11 17.22 25.31
N VAL A 13 18.10 18.04 25.04
CA VAL A 13 17.26 18.63 26.08
C VAL A 13 16.29 17.56 26.59
N CYS A 14 16.24 17.39 27.90
CA CYS A 14 15.24 16.55 28.56
C CYS A 14 14.15 17.43 29.18
N GLU A 15 12.91 17.29 28.74
CA GLU A 15 11.78 18.04 29.29
C GLU A 15 11.49 17.67 30.75
N SER A 16 11.65 16.38 31.11
CA SER A 16 11.43 15.89 32.48
C SER A 16 12.47 16.44 33.47
N CYS A 17 13.76 16.48 33.07
CA CYS A 17 14.85 16.99 33.89
C CYS A 17 15.08 18.50 33.74
N ARG A 18 14.39 19.16 32.80
CA ARG A 18 14.51 20.59 32.47
C ARG A 18 15.95 21.07 32.24
N SER A 19 16.78 20.20 31.66
CA SER A 19 18.22 20.42 31.48
C SER A 19 18.76 19.65 30.28
N ILE A 20 19.95 20.01 29.82
CA ILE A 20 20.66 19.26 28.78
C ILE A 20 21.27 18.02 29.43
N GLN A 21 20.89 16.85 28.92
CA GLN A 21 21.31 15.54 29.43
C GLN A 21 21.98 14.73 28.33
N ASP A 22 22.76 13.73 28.72
CA ASP A 22 23.26 12.73 27.79
C ASP A 22 22.13 11.74 27.45
N ALA A 23 21.81 11.67 26.16
CA ALA A 23 20.88 10.72 25.59
C ALA A 23 21.67 9.48 25.14
N VAL A 24 21.29 8.29 25.64
CA VAL A 24 21.83 7.01 25.19
C VAL A 24 20.83 6.37 24.23
N PHE A 25 21.28 6.00 23.03
CA PHE A 25 20.40 5.39 22.05
C PHE A 25 20.03 3.96 22.46
N ALA A 26 18.73 3.69 22.58
CA ALA A 26 18.19 2.39 22.95
C ALA A 26 16.92 2.08 22.13
N LEU A 27 16.52 0.82 22.11
CA LEU A 27 15.24 0.41 21.54
C LEU A 27 14.14 0.55 22.59
N ARG A 28 13.06 1.24 22.23
CA ARG A 28 11.87 1.41 23.07
C ARG A 28 10.60 1.36 22.22
N ASP A 29 9.50 1.04 22.88
CA ASP A 29 8.16 1.28 22.34
C ASP A 29 7.76 2.72 22.68
N VAL A 30 7.30 3.47 21.68
CA VAL A 30 6.99 4.90 21.82
C VAL A 30 5.53 5.16 21.43
N PRO A 31 4.69 5.66 22.36
CA PRO A 31 3.32 6.05 22.02
C PRO A 31 3.32 7.34 21.20
N PHE A 32 2.34 7.51 20.32
CA PHE A 32 2.07 8.81 19.72
C PHE A 32 1.59 9.78 20.80
N SER A 33 1.90 11.07 20.62
CA SER A 33 1.53 12.13 21.57
C SER A 33 0.03 12.30 21.75
N ASP A 34 -0.76 11.95 20.73
CA ASP A 34 -2.23 11.94 20.77
C ASP A 34 -2.82 10.61 21.30
N GLY A 35 -1.97 9.69 21.78
CA GLY A 35 -2.38 8.38 22.32
C GLY A 35 -2.92 7.41 21.28
N SER A 36 -2.89 7.78 19.99
CA SER A 36 -3.64 7.06 18.96
C SER A 36 -2.96 5.75 18.52
N GLY A 37 -1.73 5.49 18.96
CA GLY A 37 -0.98 4.30 18.59
C GLY A 37 0.38 4.19 19.28
N LEU A 38 1.01 3.03 19.09
CA LEU A 38 2.31 2.69 19.66
C LEU A 38 3.25 2.24 18.54
N VAL A 39 4.41 2.88 18.42
CA VAL A 39 5.47 2.46 17.51
C VAL A 39 6.40 1.53 18.28
N LYS A 40 6.42 0.25 17.90
CA LYS A 40 7.18 -0.77 18.63
C LYS A 40 8.64 -0.81 18.20
N ASN A 41 9.53 -1.05 19.15
CA ASN A 41 10.92 -1.40 18.97
C ASN A 41 11.69 -0.44 18.04
N VAL A 42 11.60 0.86 18.31
CA VAL A 42 12.29 1.91 17.54
C VAL A 42 13.47 2.48 18.30
N LEU A 43 14.51 2.87 17.56
CA LEU A 43 15.67 3.50 18.15
C LEU A 43 15.31 4.91 18.61
N VAL A 44 15.60 5.23 19.86
CA VAL A 44 15.38 6.53 20.49
C VAL A 44 16.53 6.90 21.41
N GLY A 45 16.77 8.18 21.61
CA GLY A 45 17.68 8.65 22.66
C GLY A 45 16.93 8.75 23.99
N VAL A 46 17.43 8.02 24.97
CA VAL A 46 16.86 7.94 26.32
C VAL A 46 17.73 8.74 27.29
N CYS A 47 17.11 9.55 28.13
CA CYS A 47 17.81 10.33 29.13
C CYS A 47 18.53 9.42 30.13
N SER A 48 19.85 9.59 30.27
CA SER A 48 20.67 8.83 31.22
C SER A 48 20.27 9.02 32.70
N GLN A 49 19.54 10.09 33.04
CA GLN A 49 19.12 10.37 34.42
C GLN A 49 17.73 9.85 34.78
N CYS A 50 16.74 9.98 33.89
CA CYS A 50 15.34 9.68 34.21
C CYS A 50 14.70 8.60 33.32
N ASP A 51 15.47 7.98 32.42
CA ASP A 51 15.02 6.95 31.46
C ASP A 51 13.87 7.40 30.52
N ALA A 52 13.56 8.71 30.48
CA ALA A 52 12.58 9.25 29.57
C ALA A 52 13.12 9.29 28.13
N VAL A 53 12.25 9.05 27.15
CA VAL A 53 12.56 9.24 25.73
C VAL A 53 12.63 10.74 25.43
N ILE A 54 13.80 11.24 25.00
CA ILE A 54 14.04 12.68 24.81
C ILE A 54 14.34 13.08 23.37
N LEU A 55 14.66 12.13 22.50
CA LEU A 55 14.77 12.38 21.06
C LEU A 55 14.55 11.10 20.25
N MET A 56 14.17 11.27 18.99
CA MET A 56 14.11 10.17 18.02
C MET A 56 14.94 10.54 16.78
N PRO A 57 15.91 9.71 16.38
CA PRO A 57 16.71 9.97 15.20
C PRO A 57 15.89 9.75 13.91
N GLN A 58 16.25 10.47 12.84
CA GLN A 58 15.55 10.40 11.55
C GLN A 58 15.51 8.99 10.93
N GLN A 59 16.47 8.13 11.27
CA GLN A 59 16.49 6.72 10.83
C GLN A 59 15.31 5.89 11.37
N SER A 60 14.65 6.32 12.45
CA SER A 60 13.45 5.69 12.99
C SER A 60 12.15 6.21 12.33
N ALA A 61 12.21 7.30 11.56
CA ALA A 61 11.05 7.88 10.90
C ALA A 61 10.27 6.89 9.99
N PRO A 62 10.91 5.97 9.22
CA PRO A 62 10.17 4.97 8.44
C PRO A 62 9.30 4.05 9.30
N ALA A 63 9.75 3.69 10.51
CA ALA A 63 8.97 2.84 11.43
C ALA A 63 7.76 3.59 12.00
N VAL A 64 7.94 4.87 12.35
CA VAL A 64 6.86 5.78 12.74
C VAL A 64 5.83 5.90 11.62
N LYS A 65 6.29 6.17 10.38
CA LYS A 65 5.43 6.27 9.20
C LYS A 65 4.65 4.98 8.95
N LYS A 66 5.27 3.81 9.08
CA LYS A 66 4.59 2.51 8.95
C LYS A 66 3.42 2.36 9.94
N GLN A 67 3.59 2.81 11.17
CA GLN A 67 2.53 2.75 12.17
C GLN A 67 1.40 3.74 11.87
N LEU A 68 1.72 4.97 11.42
CA LEU A 68 0.72 5.93 10.94
C LEU A 68 -0.06 5.38 9.74
N ASP A 69 0.67 4.78 8.79
CA ASP A 69 0.15 4.12 7.60
C ASP A 69 -0.77 2.92 7.93
N THR A 70 -0.72 2.37 9.13
CA THR A 70 -1.67 1.30 9.52
C THR A 70 -3.12 1.83 9.54
N ARG A 71 -3.31 3.14 9.62
CA ARG A 71 -4.61 3.83 9.48
C ARG A 71 -5.02 4.15 8.05
N LYS A 72 -4.24 3.68 7.06
CA LYS A 72 -4.49 3.90 5.63
C LYS A 72 -5.95 3.68 5.26
N LYS A 73 -6.45 4.55 4.38
CA LYS A 73 -7.81 4.46 3.86
C LYS A 73 -8.01 3.12 3.15
N VAL A 74 -9.20 2.56 3.34
CA VAL A 74 -9.64 1.36 2.64
C VAL A 74 -10.55 1.81 1.52
N VAL A 75 -10.22 1.41 0.29
CA VAL A 75 -11.10 1.59 -0.87
C VAL A 75 -11.90 0.32 -1.06
N GLU A 76 -13.22 0.47 -1.16
CA GLU A 76 -14.13 -0.67 -1.26
C GLU A 76 -15.13 -0.48 -2.37
N THR A 77 -15.31 -1.54 -3.15
CA THR A 77 -16.31 -1.60 -4.22
C THR A 77 -16.99 -2.95 -4.24
N ARG A 78 -18.14 -3.02 -4.89
CA ARG A 78 -18.80 -4.29 -5.20
C ARG A 78 -18.77 -4.54 -6.70
N VAL A 79 -18.47 -5.77 -7.08
CA VAL A 79 -18.39 -6.23 -8.46
C VAL A 79 -19.20 -7.52 -8.65
N PRO A 80 -19.56 -7.87 -9.90
CA PRO A 80 -20.08 -9.19 -10.24
C PRO A 80 -19.19 -10.34 -9.73
N ALA A 81 -19.79 -11.49 -9.44
CA ALA A 81 -19.06 -12.62 -8.86
C ALA A 81 -17.94 -13.14 -9.78
N HIS A 82 -18.21 -13.25 -11.08
CA HIS A 82 -17.25 -13.74 -12.07
C HIS A 82 -16.00 -12.86 -12.19
N MET A 83 -16.08 -11.58 -11.81
CA MET A 83 -14.90 -10.71 -11.76
C MET A 83 -13.90 -11.14 -10.68
N VAL A 84 -14.40 -11.64 -9.54
CA VAL A 84 -13.51 -12.23 -8.51
C VAL A 84 -12.95 -13.56 -9.00
N ASP A 85 -13.73 -14.36 -9.73
CA ASP A 85 -13.25 -15.62 -10.30
C ASP A 85 -12.15 -15.40 -11.35
N ILE A 86 -12.29 -14.37 -12.20
CA ILE A 86 -11.25 -13.90 -13.13
C ILE A 86 -9.96 -13.57 -12.38
N LEU A 87 -10.04 -12.82 -11.28
CA LEU A 87 -8.88 -12.42 -10.49
C LEU A 87 -8.18 -13.63 -9.83
N ASN A 88 -8.97 -14.58 -9.33
CA ASN A 88 -8.46 -15.82 -8.75
C ASN A 88 -7.75 -16.66 -9.82
N LEU A 89 -8.36 -16.81 -11.00
CA LEU A 89 -7.79 -17.54 -12.12
C LEU A 89 -6.51 -16.87 -12.65
N ALA A 90 -6.49 -15.55 -12.76
CA ALA A 90 -5.30 -14.78 -13.13
C ALA A 90 -4.17 -14.97 -12.10
N SER A 91 -4.47 -14.91 -10.80
CA SER A 91 -3.48 -15.15 -9.73
C SER A 91 -2.89 -16.56 -9.82
N SER A 92 -3.74 -17.58 -10.01
CA SER A 92 -3.30 -18.96 -10.20
C SER A 92 -2.44 -19.13 -11.46
N THR A 93 -2.79 -18.46 -12.56
CA THR A 93 -2.02 -18.49 -13.83
C THR A 93 -0.63 -17.88 -13.67
N LEU A 94 -0.51 -16.91 -12.76
CA LEU A 94 0.75 -16.27 -12.38
C LEU A 94 1.56 -17.11 -11.36
N GLY A 95 1.07 -18.29 -10.96
CA GLY A 95 1.73 -19.16 -9.98
C GLY A 95 1.56 -18.69 -8.53
N ALA A 96 0.56 -17.86 -8.24
CA ALA A 96 0.28 -17.32 -6.91
C ALA A 96 -1.02 -17.91 -6.33
N SER A 97 -1.17 -17.83 -4.99
CA SER A 97 -2.45 -18.10 -4.34
C SER A 97 -3.45 -16.96 -4.57
N ILE A 98 -4.72 -17.18 -4.22
CA ILE A 98 -5.76 -16.13 -4.31
C ILE A 98 -5.47 -14.91 -3.43
N ASP A 99 -4.64 -15.04 -2.39
CA ASP A 99 -4.22 -13.94 -1.51
C ASP A 99 -3.34 -12.91 -2.22
N PHE A 100 -2.81 -13.24 -3.40
CA PHE A 100 -2.09 -12.32 -4.27
C PHE A 100 -3.02 -11.31 -4.99
N THR A 101 -4.33 -11.60 -5.07
CA THR A 101 -5.31 -10.78 -5.79
C THR A 101 -5.23 -9.28 -5.44
N PRO A 102 -5.14 -8.85 -4.16
CA PRO A 102 -5.00 -7.43 -3.84
C PRO A 102 -3.71 -6.81 -4.38
N ALA A 103 -2.60 -7.56 -4.42
CA ALA A 103 -1.33 -7.09 -4.97
C ALA A 103 -1.39 -6.99 -6.50
N LEU A 104 -2.00 -7.98 -7.17
CA LEU A 104 -2.27 -7.96 -8.60
C LEU A 104 -3.08 -6.73 -9.01
N ILE A 105 -4.18 -6.45 -8.31
CA ILE A 105 -5.01 -5.27 -8.63
C ILE A 105 -4.24 -3.97 -8.39
N LYS A 106 -3.49 -3.87 -7.28
CA LYS A 106 -2.66 -2.69 -6.98
C LYS A 106 -1.60 -2.44 -8.04
N PHE A 107 -0.97 -3.48 -8.57
CA PHE A 107 -0.01 -3.35 -9.67
C PHE A 107 -0.66 -2.69 -10.89
N TYR A 108 -1.84 -3.16 -11.31
CA TYR A 108 -2.54 -2.57 -12.44
C TYR A 108 -3.02 -1.15 -12.17
N ILE A 109 -3.60 -0.88 -10.99
CA ILE A 109 -4.00 0.48 -10.60
C ILE A 109 -2.80 1.44 -10.68
N HIS A 110 -1.65 1.04 -10.13
CA HIS A 110 -0.47 1.88 -10.15
C HIS A 110 0.05 2.11 -11.58
N SER A 111 0.17 1.04 -12.37
CA SER A 111 0.62 1.12 -13.76
C SER A 111 -0.29 2.00 -14.62
N LEU A 112 -1.61 1.88 -14.45
CA LEU A 112 -2.59 2.69 -15.19
C LEU A 112 -2.61 4.14 -14.76
N SER A 113 -2.38 4.42 -13.48
CA SER A 113 -2.32 5.81 -12.99
C SER A 113 -1.16 6.61 -13.59
N SER A 114 -0.10 5.92 -14.01
CA SER A 114 1.10 6.51 -14.60
C SER A 114 1.10 6.49 -16.14
N ASP A 115 0.15 5.81 -16.77
CA ASP A 115 0.03 5.70 -18.23
C ASP A 115 -1.36 6.19 -18.70
N MET A 116 -1.42 7.46 -19.08
CA MET A 116 -2.63 8.12 -19.57
C MET A 116 -3.19 7.45 -20.84
N ALA A 117 -2.35 6.93 -21.72
CA ALA A 117 -2.80 6.30 -22.96
C ALA A 117 -3.50 4.97 -22.69
N SER A 118 -2.98 4.17 -21.75
CA SER A 118 -3.67 2.95 -21.30
C SER A 118 -4.92 3.25 -20.47
N ALA A 119 -4.88 4.29 -19.62
CA ALA A 119 -6.03 4.68 -18.80
C ALA A 119 -7.22 5.16 -19.63
N SER A 120 -6.99 5.97 -20.67
CA SER A 120 -8.07 6.50 -21.52
C SER A 120 -8.88 5.41 -22.24
N ARG A 121 -8.27 4.25 -22.49
CA ARG A 121 -8.93 3.09 -23.12
C ARG A 121 -9.76 2.26 -22.15
N LEU A 122 -9.70 2.51 -20.84
CA LEU A 122 -10.39 1.66 -19.86
C LEU A 122 -11.92 1.66 -20.03
N ALA A 123 -12.51 2.77 -20.48
CA ALA A 123 -13.95 2.87 -20.67
C ALA A 123 -14.49 1.81 -21.65
N GLN A 124 -13.71 1.42 -22.67
CA GLN A 124 -14.12 0.45 -23.68
C GLN A 124 -14.41 -0.95 -23.08
N TYR A 125 -13.75 -1.33 -21.97
CA TYR A 125 -14.01 -2.62 -21.35
C TYR A 125 -15.40 -2.70 -20.73
N LEU A 126 -15.99 -1.56 -20.36
CA LEU A 126 -17.31 -1.51 -19.74
C LEU A 126 -18.45 -1.78 -20.73
N GLU A 127 -18.16 -1.71 -22.02
CA GLU A 127 -19.10 -2.05 -23.10
C GLU A 127 -19.24 -3.57 -23.28
N SER A 128 -18.32 -4.36 -22.70
CA SER A 128 -18.37 -5.83 -22.80
C SER A 128 -19.46 -6.45 -21.93
N ASP A 129 -19.99 -7.60 -22.36
CA ASP A 129 -20.94 -8.40 -21.56
C ASP A 129 -20.36 -8.79 -20.19
N LEU A 130 -19.05 -9.07 -20.14
CA LEU A 130 -18.34 -9.37 -18.89
C LEU A 130 -18.34 -8.21 -17.88
N ALA A 131 -18.61 -6.96 -18.29
CA ALA A 131 -18.75 -5.82 -17.38
C ALA A 131 -20.10 -5.79 -16.64
N GLN A 132 -21.09 -6.52 -17.17
CA GLN A 132 -22.46 -6.57 -16.69
C GLN A 132 -22.62 -7.56 -15.53
N GLY A 133 -23.82 -7.62 -14.96
CA GLY A 133 -24.17 -8.53 -13.87
C GLY A 133 -24.30 -7.86 -12.50
N ARG A 134 -24.85 -8.61 -11.54
CA ARG A 134 -25.19 -8.09 -10.21
C ARG A 134 -23.95 -7.93 -9.34
N ALA A 135 -23.76 -6.74 -8.76
CA ALA A 135 -22.65 -6.46 -7.85
C ALA A 135 -22.81 -7.17 -6.49
N GLN A 136 -22.29 -8.40 -6.39
CA GLN A 136 -22.50 -9.30 -5.24
C GLN A 136 -21.25 -9.51 -4.38
N LYS A 137 -20.05 -9.42 -4.97
CA LYS A 137 -18.79 -9.64 -4.26
C LYS A 137 -18.08 -8.32 -3.97
N ARG A 138 -17.45 -8.23 -2.80
CA ARG A 138 -16.70 -7.04 -2.36
C ARG A 138 -15.23 -7.19 -2.72
N ILE A 139 -14.64 -6.15 -3.31
CA ILE A 139 -13.20 -5.97 -3.40
C ILE A 139 -12.82 -4.87 -2.42
N SER A 140 -11.80 -5.13 -1.60
CA SER A 140 -11.28 -4.19 -0.61
C SER A 140 -9.77 -4.05 -0.77
N LEU A 141 -9.31 -2.82 -0.97
CA LEU A 141 -7.89 -2.51 -1.15
C LEU A 141 -7.48 -1.46 -0.12
N LYS A 142 -6.49 -1.82 0.71
CA LYS A 142 -5.91 -0.90 1.69
C LYS A 142 -4.70 -0.18 1.12
N GLY A 143 -4.70 1.15 1.20
CA GLY A 143 -3.53 1.98 0.92
C GLY A 143 -3.88 3.38 0.42
N ASP A 144 -3.25 4.42 0.99
CA ASP A 144 -3.50 5.81 0.57
C ASP A 144 -3.12 6.05 -0.89
N GLN A 145 -2.02 5.44 -1.35
CA GLN A 145 -1.61 5.53 -2.75
C GLN A 145 -2.67 4.95 -3.71
N VAL A 146 -3.36 3.87 -3.30
CA VAL A 146 -4.44 3.27 -4.11
C VAL A 146 -5.55 4.29 -4.33
N SER A 147 -5.91 5.05 -3.29
CA SER A 147 -6.94 6.09 -3.42
C SER A 147 -6.51 7.21 -4.35
N LEU A 148 -5.25 7.62 -4.34
CA LEU A 148 -4.71 8.66 -5.24
C LEU A 148 -4.66 8.16 -6.68
N ASP A 149 -4.12 6.96 -6.89
CA ASP A 149 -3.98 6.34 -8.20
C ASP A 149 -5.35 6.12 -8.86
N LEU A 150 -6.36 5.69 -8.09
CA LEU A 150 -7.73 5.57 -8.59
C LEU A 150 -8.34 6.91 -9.01
N GLN A 151 -8.05 8.01 -8.30
CA GLN A 151 -8.52 9.34 -8.72
C GLN A 151 -7.85 9.77 -10.02
N ASN A 152 -6.54 9.53 -10.16
CA ASN A 152 -5.82 9.81 -11.40
C ASN A 152 -6.40 9.00 -12.58
N ILE A 153 -6.70 7.72 -12.37
CA ILE A 153 -7.33 6.89 -13.40
C ILE A 153 -8.69 7.46 -13.79
N LYS A 154 -9.55 7.85 -12.84
CA LYS A 154 -10.87 8.44 -13.16
C LYS A 154 -10.76 9.65 -14.06
N VAL A 155 -9.87 10.58 -13.73
CA VAL A 155 -9.61 11.79 -14.53
C VAL A 155 -9.15 11.41 -15.94
N ASN A 156 -8.19 10.48 -16.05
CA ASN A 156 -7.59 10.09 -17.33
C ASN A 156 -8.48 9.18 -18.20
N SER A 157 -9.49 8.53 -17.62
CA SER A 157 -10.39 7.59 -18.30
C SER A 157 -11.81 8.12 -18.50
N ALA A 158 -12.10 9.34 -18.05
CA ALA A 158 -13.44 9.92 -17.97
C ALA A 158 -14.47 9.09 -17.17
N LEU A 159 -14.02 8.11 -16.38
CA LEU A 159 -14.86 7.29 -15.52
C LEU A 159 -15.22 8.05 -14.23
N GLN A 160 -16.51 8.05 -13.89
CA GLN A 160 -17.01 8.82 -12.74
C GLN A 160 -16.92 8.04 -11.43
N SER A 161 -17.14 6.72 -11.48
CA SER A 161 -17.25 5.88 -10.27
C SER A 161 -16.01 5.01 -10.05
N THR A 162 -15.69 4.76 -8.78
CA THR A 162 -14.61 3.81 -8.43
C THR A 162 -14.96 2.39 -8.84
N THR A 163 -16.26 2.05 -8.83
CA THR A 163 -16.75 0.75 -9.27
C THR A 163 -16.42 0.51 -10.74
N ASP A 164 -16.65 1.49 -11.60
CA ASP A 164 -16.39 1.36 -13.04
C ASP A 164 -14.89 1.22 -13.32
N VAL A 165 -14.06 2.02 -12.65
CA VAL A 165 -12.60 1.84 -12.71
C VAL A 165 -12.20 0.43 -12.29
N MET A 166 -12.73 -0.07 -11.18
CA MET A 166 -12.41 -1.41 -10.68
C MET A 166 -12.85 -2.51 -11.66
N LYS A 167 -14.04 -2.40 -12.25
CA LYS A 167 -14.51 -3.33 -13.29
C LYS A 167 -13.57 -3.31 -14.50
N ALA A 168 -13.24 -2.13 -15.01
CA ALA A 168 -12.34 -2.00 -16.15
C ALA A 168 -10.93 -2.55 -15.86
N VAL A 169 -10.41 -2.33 -14.65
CA VAL A 169 -9.12 -2.90 -14.20
C VAL A 169 -9.17 -4.42 -14.21
N VAL A 170 -10.23 -5.04 -13.67
CA VAL A 170 -10.38 -6.51 -13.70
C VAL A 170 -10.43 -7.04 -15.13
N LEU A 171 -11.16 -6.38 -16.02
CA LEU A 171 -11.27 -6.78 -17.43
C LEU A 171 -9.96 -6.59 -18.19
N LYS A 172 -9.18 -5.56 -17.84
CA LYS A 172 -7.82 -5.40 -18.36
C LYS A 172 -6.89 -6.52 -17.86
N ILE A 173 -6.99 -6.92 -16.60
CA ILE A 173 -6.25 -8.09 -16.06
C ILE A 173 -6.64 -9.35 -16.83
N ASN A 174 -7.94 -9.56 -17.06
CA ASN A 174 -8.45 -10.68 -17.85
C ASN A 174 -7.82 -10.69 -19.24
N GLU A 175 -7.82 -9.55 -19.93
CA GLU A 175 -7.21 -9.44 -21.26
C GLU A 175 -5.71 -9.72 -21.22
N ASP A 176 -4.96 -9.03 -20.36
CA ASP A 176 -3.50 -9.05 -20.37
C ASP A 176 -2.89 -10.36 -19.83
N VAL A 177 -3.64 -11.13 -19.03
CA VAL A 177 -3.17 -12.37 -18.38
C VAL A 177 -3.82 -13.63 -18.97
N LEU A 178 -5.11 -13.61 -19.30
CA LEU A 178 -5.88 -14.81 -19.65
C LEU A 178 -6.23 -14.89 -21.14
N VAL A 179 -6.71 -13.80 -21.74
CA VAL A 179 -7.22 -13.81 -23.13
C VAL A 179 -6.11 -13.54 -24.16
N HIS A 180 -5.33 -12.48 -23.93
CA HIS A 180 -4.21 -12.05 -24.77
C HIS A 180 -2.94 -11.89 -23.92
N PRO A 181 -2.32 -13.00 -23.49
CA PRO A 181 -1.20 -13.00 -22.56
C PRO A 181 -0.04 -12.08 -22.98
N LYS A 182 0.24 -11.03 -22.20
CA LYS A 182 1.36 -10.12 -22.44
C LYS A 182 2.60 -10.60 -21.71
N ALA A 183 3.50 -11.28 -22.43
CA ALA A 183 4.69 -11.92 -21.87
C ALA A 183 5.51 -11.02 -20.92
N GLN A 184 5.73 -9.75 -21.28
CA GLN A 184 6.46 -8.80 -20.44
C GLN A 184 5.76 -8.53 -19.10
N VAL A 185 4.45 -8.26 -19.13
CA VAL A 185 3.64 -8.00 -17.93
C VAL A 185 3.55 -9.27 -17.06
N ILE A 186 3.33 -10.42 -17.68
CA ILE A 186 3.27 -11.71 -16.99
C ILE A 186 4.57 -12.03 -16.28
N ASN A 187 5.73 -11.82 -16.92
CA ASN A 187 7.03 -12.10 -16.30
C ASN A 187 7.29 -11.18 -15.10
N GLN A 188 6.93 -9.90 -15.21
CA GLN A 188 6.99 -8.97 -14.07
C GLN A 188 6.09 -9.44 -12.93
N LEU A 189 4.83 -9.75 -13.22
CA LEU A 189 3.85 -10.21 -12.21
C LEU A 189 4.24 -11.54 -11.57
N LYS A 190 4.81 -12.49 -12.32
CA LYS A 190 5.37 -13.73 -11.78
C LYS A 190 6.50 -13.48 -10.80
N SER A 191 7.35 -12.49 -11.09
CA SER A 191 8.44 -12.10 -10.19
C SER A 191 7.90 -11.49 -8.90
N VAL A 192 6.86 -10.67 -8.98
CA VAL A 192 6.17 -10.11 -7.80
C VAL A 192 5.44 -11.20 -7.03
N ALA A 193 4.75 -12.12 -7.71
CA ALA A 193 4.06 -13.25 -7.11
C ALA A 193 5.02 -14.18 -6.35
N ALA A 194 6.16 -14.52 -6.95
CA ALA A 194 7.18 -15.35 -6.30
C ALA A 194 7.76 -14.71 -5.04
N ALA A 195 7.84 -13.38 -4.97
CA ALA A 195 8.26 -12.65 -3.77
C ALA A 195 7.15 -12.50 -2.71
N PHE A 196 5.90 -12.75 -3.10
CA PHE A 196 4.73 -12.68 -2.22
C PHE A 196 4.39 -14.03 -1.58
N ALA A 197 4.79 -15.13 -2.23
CA ALA A 197 4.54 -16.52 -1.82
C ALA A 197 5.28 -16.92 -0.52
#